data_AF-A0A7Y6YY98-F1
#
_entry.id   AF-A0A7Y6YY98-F1
#
_cell.length_a   1.000
_cell.length_b   1.000
_cell.length_c   1.000
_cell.angle_alpha   90.00
_cell.angle_beta   90.00
_cell.angle_gamma   90.00
#
_symmetry.space_group_name_H-M   'P 1'
#
loop_
_entity.id
_entity.type
_entity.pdbx_description
1 polymer ?
#
loop_
_entity_poly.entity_id
_entity_poly.type
_entity_poly.pdbx_seq_one_letter_code
_entity_poly.pdbx_strand_id
1 'polypeptide(L)'
;MSSLLNELGTIFQAIASLDWFDISDALNSDAAYLFGAIVVLVGGYVFMLALRSIPFLDKYFERTVLVGTYLTIATVIFVEVIRRFVFQVQAPWSTTLPPYLFLVMAWAGCAYNTKLRSHLSFSELRLKLPRKGQLACLFLDAVLWLGFSLIVIVTSLKQTANSGANFQILLGTDNVMQWWFYAVVPFSWLILCARIMENLAEDIERYRNDEPLIQLSAIGGD
;
A
#
# COMPACT_ATOMS: atom_id res chain seq x y z
N MET A 1 -5.63 -21.09 -26.86
CA MET A 1 -4.75 -20.07 -26.27
C MET A 1 -5.53 -18.77 -26.28
N SER A 2 -6.34 -18.54 -25.25
CA SER A 2 -7.01 -17.26 -25.04
C SER A 2 -5.94 -16.17 -25.10
N SER A 3 -6.19 -15.10 -25.86
CA SER A 3 -5.30 -13.95 -25.80
C SER A 3 -5.36 -13.36 -24.40
N LEU A 4 -4.22 -12.92 -23.85
CA LEU A 4 -4.16 -12.22 -22.55
C LEU A 4 -5.18 -11.06 -22.45
N LEU A 5 -5.55 -10.47 -23.59
CA LEU A 5 -6.55 -9.41 -23.69
C LEU A 5 -7.98 -9.91 -23.43
N ASN A 6 -8.32 -11.13 -23.85
CA ASN A 6 -9.63 -11.72 -23.56
C ASN A 6 -9.77 -12.05 -22.08
N GLU A 7 -8.72 -12.60 -21.46
CA GLU A 7 -8.67 -12.87 -20.01
C GLU A 7 -8.64 -11.58 -19.18
N LEU A 8 -8.02 -10.50 -19.69
CA LEU A 8 -8.16 -9.19 -19.07
C LEU A 8 -9.62 -8.69 -19.09
N GLY A 9 -10.32 -8.92 -20.22
CA GLY A 9 -11.73 -8.60 -20.36
C GLY A 9 -12.62 -9.35 -19.37
N THR A 10 -12.32 -10.63 -19.08
CA THR A 10 -13.06 -11.41 -18.08
C THR A 10 -12.82 -10.89 -16.67
N ILE A 11 -11.62 -10.40 -16.33
CA ILE A 11 -11.36 -9.74 -15.04
C ILE A 11 -12.24 -8.50 -14.86
N PHE A 12 -12.35 -7.64 -15.88
CA PHE A 12 -13.23 -6.47 -15.80
C PHE A 12 -14.70 -6.83 -15.66
N GLN A 13 -15.16 -7.87 -16.36
CA GLN A 13 -16.53 -8.37 -16.25
C GLN A 13 -16.81 -8.96 -14.86
N ALA A 14 -15.87 -9.72 -14.30
CA ALA A 14 -15.97 -10.26 -12.95
C ALA A 14 -16.00 -9.16 -11.89
N ILE A 15 -15.17 -8.12 -12.02
CA ILE A 15 -15.24 -6.95 -11.12
C ILE A 15 -16.59 -6.24 -11.25
N ALA A 16 -17.15 -6.17 -12.46
CA ALA A 16 -18.46 -5.57 -12.70
C ALA A 16 -19.64 -6.42 -12.19
N SER A 17 -19.49 -7.75 -12.09
CA SER A 17 -20.51 -8.62 -11.51
C SER A 17 -20.63 -8.46 -9.99
N LEU A 18 -19.60 -7.88 -9.33
CA LEU A 18 -19.50 -7.72 -7.88
C LEU A 18 -19.64 -9.05 -7.11
N ASP A 19 -19.41 -10.18 -7.79
CA ASP A 19 -19.39 -11.50 -7.18
C ASP A 19 -17.95 -11.89 -6.81
N TRP A 20 -17.73 -12.15 -5.52
CA TRP A 20 -16.42 -12.52 -5.00
C TRP A 20 -15.88 -13.81 -5.59
N PHE A 21 -16.75 -14.76 -5.96
CA PHE A 21 -16.34 -16.03 -6.54
C PHE A 21 -15.77 -15.82 -7.96
N ASP A 22 -16.50 -15.08 -8.80
CA ASP A 22 -16.07 -14.73 -10.16
C ASP A 22 -14.78 -13.91 -10.15
N ILE A 23 -14.67 -12.94 -9.24
CA ILE A 23 -13.46 -12.12 -9.09
C ILE A 23 -12.27 -12.99 -8.71
N SER A 24 -12.44 -13.90 -7.75
CA SER A 24 -11.38 -14.81 -7.32
C SER A 24 -10.93 -15.73 -8.44
N ASP A 25 -11.86 -16.28 -9.23
CA ASP A 25 -11.53 -17.18 -10.34
C ASP A 25 -10.83 -16.43 -11.48
N ALA A 26 -11.36 -15.28 -11.88
CA ALA A 26 -10.76 -14.45 -12.94
C ALA A 26 -9.34 -13.97 -12.57
N LEU A 27 -9.11 -13.63 -11.31
CA LEU A 27 -7.78 -13.21 -10.84
C LEU A 27 -6.76 -14.35 -10.81
N ASN A 28 -7.15 -15.63 -10.85
CA ASN A 28 -6.18 -16.74 -10.90
C ASN A 28 -5.49 -16.90 -12.27
N SER A 29 -5.99 -16.22 -13.31
CA SER A 29 -5.38 -16.21 -14.64
C SER A 29 -4.02 -15.48 -14.70
N ASP A 30 -3.23 -15.78 -15.74
CA ASP A 30 -1.96 -15.09 -16.01
C ASP A 30 -2.19 -13.60 -16.36
N ALA A 31 -3.37 -13.26 -16.88
CA ALA A 31 -3.79 -11.88 -17.15
C ALA A 31 -3.90 -11.00 -15.90
N ALA A 32 -3.90 -11.57 -14.70
CA ALA A 32 -3.90 -10.81 -13.45
C ALA A 32 -2.66 -9.90 -13.30
N TYR A 33 -1.49 -10.33 -13.81
CA TYR A 33 -0.31 -9.48 -13.82
C TYR A 33 -0.41 -8.33 -14.83
N LEU A 34 -1.09 -8.53 -15.95
CA LEU A 34 -1.36 -7.45 -16.91
C LEU A 34 -2.34 -6.44 -16.31
N PHE A 35 -3.40 -6.92 -15.65
CA PHE A 35 -4.33 -6.07 -14.90
C PHE A 35 -3.61 -5.29 -13.80
N GLY A 36 -2.78 -5.97 -13.00
CA GLY A 36 -1.96 -5.33 -11.97
C GLY A 36 -1.05 -4.24 -12.52
N ALA A 37 -0.45 -4.44 -13.70
CA ALA A 37 0.41 -3.44 -14.33
C ALA A 37 -0.38 -2.19 -14.73
N ILE A 38 -1.61 -2.37 -15.23
CA ILE A 38 -2.53 -1.25 -15.49
C ILE A 38 -2.88 -0.53 -14.18
N VAL A 39 -3.20 -1.26 -13.12
CA VAL A 39 -3.51 -0.68 -11.80
C VAL A 39 -2.33 0.12 -11.24
N VAL A 40 -1.11 -0.43 -11.30
CA VAL A 40 0.11 0.24 -10.82
C VAL A 40 0.37 1.52 -11.61
N LEU A 41 0.37 1.44 -12.95
CA LEU A 41 0.77 2.55 -13.80
C LEU A 41 -0.34 3.59 -13.94
N VAL A 42 -1.52 3.18 -14.40
CA VAL A 42 -2.65 4.08 -14.63
C VAL A 42 -3.28 4.49 -13.31
N GLY A 43 -3.52 3.53 -12.41
CA GLY A 43 -4.10 3.82 -11.10
C GLY A 43 -3.18 4.68 -10.25
N GLY A 44 -1.87 4.38 -10.21
CA GLY A 44 -0.88 5.21 -9.52
C GLY A 44 -0.84 6.65 -10.07
N TYR A 45 -0.87 6.81 -11.40
CA TYR A 45 -0.88 8.13 -12.04
C TYR A 45 -2.16 8.92 -11.75
N VAL A 46 -3.34 8.29 -11.88
CA VAL A 46 -4.62 8.92 -11.57
C VAL A 46 -4.69 9.33 -10.10
N PHE A 47 -4.20 8.46 -9.20
CA PHE A 47 -4.21 8.73 -7.77
C PHE A 47 -3.24 9.87 -7.41
N MET A 48 -2.08 9.94 -8.05
CA MET A 48 -1.18 11.10 -7.95
C MET A 48 -1.89 12.41 -8.35
N LEU A 49 -2.62 12.42 -9.47
CA LEU A 49 -3.38 13.61 -9.88
C LEU A 49 -4.47 13.98 -8.87
N ALA A 50 -5.14 12.99 -8.29
CA ALA A 50 -6.14 13.20 -7.24
C ALA A 50 -5.52 13.81 -5.97
N LEU A 51 -4.39 13.28 -5.51
CA LEU A 51 -3.66 13.80 -4.35
C LEU A 51 -3.17 15.24 -4.58
N ARG A 52 -2.63 15.54 -5.76
CA ARG A 52 -2.24 16.91 -6.14
C ARG A 52 -3.42 17.87 -6.18
N SER A 53 -4.60 17.40 -6.56
CA SER A 53 -5.82 18.22 -6.61
C SER A 53 -6.39 18.49 -5.21
N ILE A 54 -6.12 17.62 -4.23
CA ILE A 54 -6.67 17.69 -2.86
C ILE A 54 -5.53 17.73 -1.83
N PRO A 55 -4.88 18.89 -1.63
CA PRO A 55 -3.72 19.03 -0.76
C PRO A 55 -4.00 18.73 0.72
N PHE A 56 -5.26 18.82 1.15
CA PHE A 56 -5.66 18.41 2.50
C PHE A 56 -5.55 16.89 2.69
N LEU A 57 -6.03 16.10 1.72
CA LEU A 57 -5.97 14.65 1.77
C LEU A 57 -4.50 14.21 1.74
N ASP A 58 -3.71 14.83 0.87
CA ASP A 58 -2.28 14.59 0.74
C ASP A 58 -1.46 14.79 2.04
N LYS A 59 -1.89 15.73 2.89
CA LYS A 59 -1.16 16.09 4.11
C LYS A 59 -1.56 15.27 5.33
N TYR A 60 -2.85 14.94 5.46
CA TYR A 60 -3.39 14.39 6.70
C TYR A 60 -3.84 12.94 6.59
N PHE A 61 -4.08 12.40 5.40
CA PHE A 61 -4.69 11.08 5.24
C PHE A 61 -3.85 9.96 5.88
N GLU A 62 -2.60 9.79 5.44
CA GLU A 62 -1.76 8.69 5.92
C GLU A 62 -1.43 8.85 7.42
N ARG A 63 -1.16 10.08 7.88
CA ARG A 63 -0.89 10.37 9.29
C ARG A 63 -2.10 10.08 10.18
N THR A 64 -3.31 10.39 9.72
CA THR A 64 -4.55 10.11 10.46
C THR A 64 -4.80 8.61 10.56
N VAL A 65 -4.59 7.87 9.48
CA VAL A 65 -4.70 6.39 9.49
C VAL A 65 -3.67 5.77 10.44
N LEU A 66 -2.42 6.23 10.38
CA LEU A 66 -1.34 5.77 11.27
C LEU A 66 -1.67 5.98 12.75
N VAL A 67 -1.97 7.23 13.13
CA VAL A 67 -2.25 7.57 14.53
C VAL A 67 -3.54 6.91 15.00
N GLY A 68 -4.58 6.90 14.16
CA GLY A 68 -5.87 6.29 14.48
C GLY A 68 -5.75 4.79 14.74
N THR A 69 -5.08 4.06 13.86
CA THR A 69 -4.86 2.62 14.04
C THR A 69 -3.97 2.31 15.24
N TYR A 70 -2.90 3.08 15.45
CA TYR A 70 -2.04 2.94 16.62
C TYR A 70 -2.79 3.13 17.94
N LEU A 71 -3.56 4.22 18.06
CA LEU A 71 -4.37 4.50 19.26
C LEU A 71 -5.46 3.44 19.47
N THR A 72 -6.03 2.92 18.39
CA THR A 72 -7.03 1.84 18.47
C THR A 72 -6.40 0.57 19.02
N ILE A 73 -5.24 0.15 18.50
CA ILE A 73 -4.50 -1.01 19.01
C ILE A 73 -4.17 -0.84 20.49
N ALA A 74 -3.61 0.32 20.86
CA ALA A 74 -3.24 0.62 22.24
C ALA A 74 -4.46 0.57 23.17
N THR A 75 -5.60 1.11 22.74
CA THR A 75 -6.85 1.10 23.51
C THR A 75 -7.38 -0.32 23.69
N VAL A 76 -7.40 -1.13 22.64
CA VAL A 76 -7.83 -2.54 22.72
C VAL A 76 -6.97 -3.30 23.72
N ILE A 77 -5.64 -3.21 23.60
CA ILE A 77 -4.72 -3.89 24.52
C ILE A 77 -4.92 -3.40 25.95
N PHE A 78 -5.03 -2.09 26.15
CA PHE A 78 -5.23 -1.50 27.48
C PHE A 78 -6.52 -2.00 28.16
N VAL A 79 -7.64 -1.98 27.44
CA VAL A 79 -8.93 -2.46 27.96
C VAL A 79 -8.86 -3.96 28.29
N GLU A 80 -8.21 -4.76 27.45
CA GLU A 80 -8.09 -6.21 27.70
C GLU A 80 -7.20 -6.55 28.88
N VAL A 81 -6.15 -5.76 29.15
CA VAL A 81 -5.37 -5.91 30.37
C VAL A 81 -6.26 -5.74 31.61
N ILE A 82 -7.11 -4.70 31.64
CA ILE A 82 -8.06 -4.49 32.75
C ILE A 82 -9.05 -5.65 32.85
N ARG A 83 -9.68 -6.05 31.74
CA ARG A 83 -10.65 -7.15 31.70
C ARG A 83 -10.07 -8.46 32.19
N ARG A 84 -8.84 -8.77 31.79
CA ARG A 84 -8.15 -10.00 32.18
C ARG A 84 -7.80 -10.02 33.66
N PHE A 85 -7.22 -8.96 34.20
CA PHE A 85 -6.70 -8.97 35.57
C PHE A 85 -7.75 -8.62 36.63
N VAL A 86 -8.71 -7.73 36.32
CA VAL A 86 -9.75 -7.30 37.28
C VAL A 86 -10.98 -8.19 37.19
N PHE A 87 -11.48 -8.44 35.97
CA PHE A 87 -12.75 -9.12 35.75
C PHE A 87 -12.60 -10.61 35.41
N GLN A 88 -11.38 -11.11 35.21
CA GLN A 88 -11.08 -12.50 34.84
C GLN A 88 -11.83 -12.97 33.58
N VAL A 89 -12.08 -12.05 32.64
CA VAL A 89 -12.73 -12.32 31.34
C VAL A 89 -11.89 -11.78 30.19
N GLN A 90 -12.07 -12.34 29.00
CA GLN A 90 -11.35 -11.94 27.78
C GLN A 90 -12.28 -11.96 26.57
N ALA A 91 -12.19 -10.94 25.70
CA ALA A 91 -12.88 -10.99 24.41
C ALA A 91 -12.09 -11.85 23.40
N PRO A 92 -12.75 -12.78 22.68
CA PRO A 92 -12.05 -13.61 21.68
C PRO A 92 -11.45 -12.81 20.52
N TRP A 93 -12.08 -11.72 20.07
CA TRP A 93 -11.58 -10.89 18.96
C TRP A 93 -10.42 -9.97 19.34
N SER A 94 -10.17 -9.78 20.63
CA SER A 94 -9.20 -8.78 21.08
C SER A 94 -7.75 -9.20 20.86
N THR A 95 -7.51 -10.49 20.63
CA THR A 95 -6.19 -11.05 20.27
C THR A 95 -5.98 -11.10 18.76
N THR A 96 -7.06 -11.12 17.97
CA THR A 96 -7.02 -11.30 16.52
C THR A 96 -7.11 -9.98 15.77
N LEU A 97 -7.89 -9.00 16.26
CA LEU A 97 -8.05 -7.68 15.65
C LEU A 97 -6.76 -6.84 15.63
N PRO A 98 -5.94 -6.77 16.70
CA PRO A 98 -4.76 -5.90 16.70
C PRO A 98 -3.72 -6.25 15.62
N PRO A 99 -3.41 -7.53 15.31
CA PRO A 99 -2.59 -7.88 14.15
C PRO A 99 -3.12 -7.32 12.81
N TYR A 100 -4.43 -7.32 12.57
CA TYR A 100 -5.01 -6.74 11.35
C TYR A 100 -4.95 -5.21 11.35
N LEU A 101 -5.16 -4.56 12.49
CA LEU A 101 -4.95 -3.11 12.61
C LEU A 101 -3.47 -2.75 12.43
N PHE A 102 -2.55 -3.59 12.89
CA PHE A 102 -1.12 -3.43 12.68
C PHE A 102 -0.77 -3.58 11.20
N LEU A 103 -1.40 -4.53 10.47
CA LEU A 103 -1.27 -4.65 9.03
C LEU A 103 -1.65 -3.33 8.32
N VAL A 104 -2.81 -2.75 8.67
CA VAL A 104 -3.25 -1.45 8.14
C VAL A 104 -2.24 -0.35 8.44
N MET A 105 -1.81 -0.25 9.70
CA MET A 105 -0.83 0.73 10.15
C MET A 105 0.51 0.58 9.40
N ALA A 106 1.02 -0.64 9.26
CA ALA A 106 2.31 -0.90 8.63
C ALA A 106 2.32 -0.47 7.15
N TRP A 107 1.25 -0.76 6.40
CA TRP A 107 1.20 -0.41 4.98
C TRP A 107 0.87 1.05 4.72
N ALA A 108 0.00 1.67 5.53
CA ALA A 108 -0.20 3.12 5.50
C ALA A 108 1.09 3.87 5.85
N GLY A 109 1.85 3.36 6.83
CA GLY A 109 3.15 3.89 7.24
C GLY A 109 4.21 3.76 6.17
N CYS A 110 4.20 2.64 5.45
CA CYS A 110 5.07 2.43 4.29
C CYS A 110 4.82 3.51 3.22
N ALA A 111 3.57 3.72 2.81
CA ALA A 111 3.20 4.74 1.82
C ALA A 111 3.62 6.15 2.27
N TYR A 112 3.42 6.49 3.55
CA TYR A 112 3.84 7.77 4.12
C TYR A 112 5.37 7.96 4.11
N ASN A 113 6.13 6.94 4.52
CA ASN A 113 7.59 6.99 4.55
C ASN A 113 8.20 7.04 3.14
N THR A 114 7.52 6.48 2.14
CA THR A 114 7.92 6.64 0.73
C THR A 114 7.87 8.10 0.29
N LYS A 115 6.84 8.86 0.70
CA LYS A 115 6.75 10.32 0.44
C LYS A 115 7.90 11.07 1.11
N LEU A 116 8.21 10.75 2.36
CA LEU A 116 9.30 11.39 3.12
C LEU A 116 10.70 10.94 2.70
N ARG A 117 10.81 9.95 1.80
CA ARG A 117 12.08 9.33 1.36
C ARG A 117 12.95 8.84 2.52
N SER A 118 12.33 8.44 3.63
CA SER A 118 13.03 7.97 4.83
C SER A 118 13.40 6.49 4.74
N HIS A 119 13.45 5.91 3.53
CA HIS A 119 13.91 4.55 3.33
C HIS A 119 15.41 4.49 3.55
N LEU A 120 15.87 3.38 4.12
CA LEU A 120 17.29 3.18 4.37
C LEU A 120 18.04 3.16 3.03
N SER A 121 18.91 4.14 2.85
CA SER A 121 19.70 4.30 1.62
C SER A 121 21.15 4.61 1.96
N PHE A 122 22.06 4.14 1.11
CA PHE A 122 23.48 4.48 1.23
C PHE A 122 23.74 5.84 0.59
N SER A 123 23.33 6.92 1.28
CA SER A 123 23.45 8.30 0.82
C SER A 123 24.88 8.69 0.46
N GLU A 124 25.87 8.23 1.22
CA GLU A 124 27.29 8.56 1.08
C GLU A 124 27.88 7.99 -0.21
N LEU A 125 27.45 6.80 -0.62
CA LEU A 125 27.86 6.21 -1.90
C LEU A 125 27.25 7.02 -3.05
N ARG A 126 25.97 7.36 -2.96
CA ARG A 126 25.25 8.06 -4.00
C ARG A 126 25.78 9.48 -4.21
N LEU A 127 26.16 10.17 -3.13
CA LEU A 127 26.77 11.51 -3.20
C LEU A 127 28.12 11.54 -3.92
N LYS A 128 28.86 10.42 -3.94
CA LYS A 128 30.14 10.31 -4.68
C LYS A 128 29.95 10.07 -6.19
N LEU A 129 28.73 9.74 -6.64
CA LEU A 129 28.44 9.51 -8.05
C LEU A 129 28.28 10.84 -8.80
N PRO A 130 28.62 10.90 -10.09
CA PRO A 130 28.29 12.04 -10.94
C PRO A 130 26.77 12.20 -11.02
N ARG A 131 26.29 13.42 -11.31
CA ARG A 131 24.87 13.78 -11.35
C ARG A 131 23.98 12.80 -12.14
N LYS A 132 24.47 12.32 -13.29
CA LYS A 132 23.78 11.30 -14.10
C LYS A 132 23.67 9.95 -13.38
N GLY A 133 24.70 9.56 -12.63
CA GLY A 133 24.71 8.35 -11.81
C GLY A 133 23.74 8.44 -10.62
N GLN A 134 23.64 9.61 -9.99
CA GLN A 134 22.65 9.86 -8.94
C GLN A 134 21.22 9.70 -9.48
N LEU A 135 20.91 10.32 -10.61
CA LEU A 135 19.60 10.18 -11.26
C LEU A 135 19.32 8.73 -11.67
N ALA A 136 20.32 8.02 -12.22
CA ALA A 136 20.17 6.62 -12.59
C ALA A 136 19.83 5.72 -11.38
N CYS A 137 20.44 5.98 -10.21
CA CYS A 137 20.09 5.28 -8.97
C CYS A 137 18.66 5.57 -8.52
N LEU A 138 18.23 6.84 -8.54
CA LEU A 138 16.86 7.22 -8.18
C LEU A 138 15.83 6.61 -9.14
N PHE A 139 16.13 6.58 -10.44
CA PHE A 139 15.29 5.94 -11.44
C PHE A 139 15.22 4.42 -11.23
N LEU A 140 16.35 3.78 -10.92
CA LEU A 140 16.40 2.36 -10.58
C LEU A 140 15.55 2.06 -9.35
N ASP A 141 15.65 2.85 -8.29
CA ASP A 141 14.82 2.71 -7.09
C ASP A 141 13.33 2.78 -7.45
N ALA A 142 12.93 3.76 -8.27
CA ALA A 142 11.54 3.91 -8.70
C ALA A 142 11.04 2.70 -9.51
N VAL A 143 11.84 2.20 -10.45
CA VAL A 143 11.50 1.01 -11.25
C VAL A 143 11.38 -0.23 -10.37
N LEU A 144 12.31 -0.43 -9.43
CA LEU A 144 12.28 -1.56 -8.51
C LEU A 144 11.05 -1.51 -7.60
N TRP A 145 10.72 -0.33 -7.07
CA TRP A 145 9.53 -0.16 -6.24
C TRP A 145 8.24 -0.38 -7.03
N LEU A 146 8.13 0.14 -8.26
CA LEU A 146 6.96 -0.11 -9.12
C LEU A 146 6.86 -1.59 -9.53
N GLY A 147 7.97 -2.23 -9.85
CA GLY A 147 8.00 -3.66 -10.16
C GLY A 147 7.59 -4.53 -8.97
N PHE A 148 8.05 -4.19 -7.76
CA PHE A 148 7.64 -4.90 -6.55
C PHE A 148 6.17 -4.63 -6.19
N SER A 149 5.70 -3.39 -6.39
CA SER A 149 4.29 -3.04 -6.16
C SER A 149 3.33 -3.86 -7.01
N LEU A 150 3.73 -4.20 -8.25
CA LEU A 150 2.94 -5.07 -9.13
C LEU A 150 2.70 -6.44 -8.49
N ILE A 151 3.76 -7.07 -8.00
CA ILE A 151 3.68 -8.39 -7.36
C ILE A 151 2.77 -8.31 -6.14
N VAL A 152 2.95 -7.30 -5.29
CA VAL A 152 2.18 -7.17 -4.05
C VAL A 152 0.71 -6.85 -4.31
N ILE A 153 0.39 -5.96 -5.24
CA ILE A 153 -1.00 -5.63 -5.59
C ILE A 153 -1.71 -6.86 -6.15
N VAL A 154 -1.11 -7.61 -7.08
CA VAL A 154 -1.74 -8.79 -7.68
C VAL A 154 -1.98 -9.88 -6.63
N THR A 155 -0.96 -10.19 -5.83
CA THR A 155 -1.05 -11.24 -4.81
C THR A 155 -2.01 -10.87 -3.67
N SER A 156 -2.02 -9.61 -3.23
CA SER A 156 -2.94 -9.14 -2.20
C SER A 156 -4.39 -9.02 -2.70
N LEU A 157 -4.60 -8.66 -3.98
CA LEU A 157 -5.92 -8.70 -4.60
C LEU A 157 -6.46 -10.13 -4.68
N LYS A 158 -5.63 -11.10 -5.12
CA LYS A 158 -5.97 -12.53 -5.09
C LYS A 158 -6.38 -12.99 -3.70
N GLN A 159 -5.59 -12.62 -2.68
CA GLN A 159 -5.88 -12.97 -1.29
C GLN A 159 -7.18 -12.32 -0.79
N THR A 160 -7.43 -11.06 -1.15
CA THR A 160 -8.65 -10.34 -0.77
C THR A 160 -9.88 -10.98 -1.40
N ALA A 161 -9.83 -11.28 -2.69
CA ALA A 161 -10.92 -11.94 -3.42
C ALA A 161 -11.18 -13.35 -2.88
N ASN A 162 -10.13 -14.13 -2.63
CA ASN A 162 -10.24 -15.46 -2.03
C ASN A 162 -10.87 -15.41 -0.62
N SER A 163 -10.50 -14.41 0.18
CA SER A 163 -11.07 -14.20 1.52
C SER A 163 -12.55 -13.85 1.47
N GLY A 164 -12.96 -13.04 0.48
CA GLY A 164 -14.36 -12.74 0.19
C GLY A 164 -15.15 -13.97 -0.27
N ALA A 165 -14.63 -14.71 -1.25
CA ALA A 165 -15.28 -15.90 -1.82
C ALA A 165 -15.48 -17.03 -0.79
N ASN A 166 -14.55 -17.16 0.17
CA ASN A 166 -14.63 -18.16 1.23
C ASN A 166 -15.37 -17.66 2.50
N PHE A 167 -15.95 -16.47 2.47
CA PHE A 167 -16.64 -15.85 3.63
C PHE A 167 -15.81 -15.94 4.92
N GLN A 168 -14.50 -15.64 4.83
CA GLN A 168 -13.60 -15.75 5.97
C GLN A 168 -13.91 -14.68 7.01
N ILE A 169 -14.40 -15.11 8.17
CA ILE A 169 -14.72 -14.25 9.31
C ILE A 169 -13.47 -14.06 10.17
N LEU A 170 -13.31 -12.86 10.73
CA LEU A 170 -12.30 -12.57 11.73
C LEU A 170 -12.58 -13.38 12.99
N LEU A 171 -11.63 -14.22 13.36
CA LEU A 171 -11.72 -15.11 14.52
C LEU A 171 -12.13 -14.32 15.77
N GLY A 172 -13.18 -14.79 16.45
CA GLY A 172 -13.70 -14.17 17.67
C GLY A 172 -14.75 -13.07 17.45
N THR A 173 -15.13 -12.81 16.19
CA THR A 173 -16.27 -11.94 15.83
C THR A 173 -17.34 -12.73 15.09
N ASP A 174 -18.58 -12.23 15.09
CA ASP A 174 -19.70 -12.93 14.44
C ASP A 174 -19.92 -12.49 12.99
N ASN A 175 -19.59 -11.23 12.64
CA ASN A 175 -19.99 -10.61 11.37
C ASN A 175 -18.88 -9.78 10.69
N VAL A 176 -17.63 -9.83 11.17
CA VAL A 176 -16.54 -9.04 10.58
C VAL A 176 -15.76 -9.90 9.61
N MET A 177 -15.86 -9.61 8.32
CA MET A 177 -15.12 -10.34 7.28
C MET A 177 -13.64 -9.90 7.24
N GLN A 178 -12.73 -10.83 6.98
CA GLN A 178 -11.29 -10.54 6.93
C GLN A 178 -10.89 -9.72 5.69
N TRP A 179 -11.62 -9.84 4.59
CA TRP A 179 -11.30 -9.15 3.34
C TRP A 179 -11.28 -7.62 3.48
N TRP A 180 -12.05 -7.06 4.44
CA TRP A 180 -12.00 -5.62 4.77
C TRP A 180 -10.60 -5.15 5.14
N PHE A 181 -9.83 -5.99 5.84
CA PHE A 181 -8.46 -5.68 6.24
C PHE A 181 -7.45 -6.00 5.13
N TYR A 182 -7.65 -7.10 4.39
CA TYR A 182 -6.77 -7.46 3.28
C TYR A 182 -6.84 -6.45 2.12
N ALA A 183 -8.02 -5.87 1.86
CA ALA A 183 -8.23 -4.86 0.82
C ALA A 183 -7.40 -3.58 1.07
N VAL A 184 -7.03 -3.31 2.32
CA VAL A 184 -6.18 -2.15 2.65
C VAL A 184 -4.77 -2.31 2.09
N VAL A 185 -4.28 -3.54 1.92
CA VAL A 185 -2.94 -3.80 1.37
C VAL A 185 -2.82 -3.30 -0.08
N PRO A 186 -3.61 -3.77 -1.07
CA PRO A 186 -3.50 -3.29 -2.43
C PRO A 186 -3.81 -1.79 -2.54
N PHE A 187 -4.70 -1.27 -1.70
CA PHE A 187 -4.99 0.16 -1.63
C PHE A 187 -3.79 1.00 -1.16
N SER A 188 -3.13 0.59 -0.07
CA SER A 188 -1.95 1.29 0.46
C SER A 188 -0.78 1.22 -0.53
N TRP A 189 -0.62 0.09 -1.22
CA TRP A 189 0.38 -0.05 -2.27
C TRP A 189 0.07 0.79 -3.50
N LEU A 190 -1.21 1.02 -3.83
CA LEU A 190 -1.59 1.96 -4.88
C LEU A 190 -1.23 3.41 -4.53
N ILE A 191 -1.44 3.82 -3.27
CA ILE A 191 -0.98 5.12 -2.77
C ILE A 191 0.54 5.21 -2.85
N LEU A 192 1.25 4.16 -2.45
CA LEU A 192 2.70 4.08 -2.53
C LEU A 192 3.21 4.24 -3.98
N CYS A 193 2.53 3.63 -4.97
CA CYS A 193 2.81 3.86 -6.40
C CYS A 193 2.69 5.33 -6.78
N ALA A 194 1.62 6.01 -6.34
CA ALA A 194 1.45 7.43 -6.56
C ALA A 194 2.60 8.25 -5.96
N ARG A 195 3.04 7.93 -4.73
CA ARG A 195 4.17 8.60 -4.07
C ARG A 195 5.49 8.41 -4.81
N ILE A 196 5.73 7.23 -5.37
CA ILE A 196 6.93 6.98 -6.19
C ILE A 196 6.91 7.83 -7.45
N MET A 197 5.76 7.92 -8.12
CA MET A 197 5.63 8.75 -9.33
C MET A 197 5.81 10.24 -9.01
N GLU A 198 5.30 10.72 -7.87
CA GLU A 198 5.53 12.08 -7.38
C GLU A 198 7.02 12.34 -7.15
N ASN A 199 7.68 11.46 -6.40
CA ASN A 199 9.10 11.55 -6.12
C ASN A 199 9.94 11.54 -7.42
N LEU A 200 9.59 10.68 -8.36
CA LEU A 200 10.29 10.58 -9.64
C LEU A 200 10.11 11.85 -10.48
N ALA A 201 8.90 12.43 -10.49
CA ALA A 201 8.64 13.68 -11.19
C ALA A 201 9.46 14.84 -10.60
N GLU A 202 9.53 14.94 -9.27
CA GLU A 202 10.37 15.92 -8.57
C GLU A 202 11.87 15.72 -8.86
N ASP A 203 12.35 14.48 -8.92
CA ASP A 203 13.75 14.18 -9.22
C ASP A 203 14.14 14.58 -10.65
N ILE A 204 13.23 14.38 -11.61
CA ILE A 204 13.42 14.82 -12.99
C ILE A 204 13.42 16.35 -13.08
N GLU A 205 12.54 17.03 -12.34
CA GLU A 205 12.49 18.49 -12.30
C GLU A 205 13.78 19.09 -11.71
N ARG A 206 14.24 18.57 -10.57
CA ARG A 206 15.52 18.96 -9.95
C ARG A 206 16.70 18.68 -10.86
N TYR A 207 16.69 17.57 -11.60
CA TYR A 207 17.72 17.29 -12.58
C TYR A 207 17.78 18.36 -13.68
N ARG A 208 16.63 18.84 -14.16
CA ARG A 208 16.51 19.86 -15.21
C ARG A 208 16.84 21.27 -14.72
N ASN A 209 16.52 21.61 -13.47
CA ASN A 209 16.75 22.94 -12.89
C ASN A 209 18.17 23.13 -12.33
N ASP A 210 19.06 22.17 -12.58
CA ASP A 210 20.40 22.11 -12.02
C ASP A 210 20.50 22.06 -10.47
N GLU A 211 19.41 21.73 -9.79
CA GLU A 211 19.30 21.62 -8.33
C GLU A 211 19.95 20.34 -7.76
N PRO A 212 20.34 20.30 -6.47
CA PRO A 212 20.86 19.10 -5.84
C PRO A 212 19.79 17.99 -5.75
N LEU A 213 20.11 16.80 -6.30
CA LEU A 213 19.20 15.66 -6.35
C LEU A 213 19.03 14.97 -4.99
N ILE A 214 20.14 14.80 -4.26
CA ILE A 214 20.16 14.08 -2.99
C ILE A 214 20.30 15.10 -1.87
N GLN A 215 19.26 15.21 -1.06
CA GLN A 215 19.31 15.95 0.19
C GLN A 215 19.54 14.93 1.30
N LEU A 216 20.60 15.12 2.09
CA LEU A 216 20.79 14.36 3.33
C LEU A 216 19.70 14.79 4.29
N SER A 217 18.60 14.03 4.35
CA SER A 217 17.61 14.21 5.41
C SER A 217 18.26 13.75 6.71
N ALA A 218 18.73 14.71 7.52
CA ALA A 218 19.08 14.43 8.90
C ALA A 218 17.80 13.97 9.60
N ILE A 219 17.85 12.85 10.30
CA ILE A 219 16.75 12.40 11.15
C ILE A 219 16.48 13.54 12.16
N GLY A 220 15.40 14.31 11.93
CA GLY A 220 15.05 15.50 12.71
C GLY A 220 15.15 16.86 12.00
N GLY A 221 15.37 16.92 10.68
CA GLY A 221 15.26 18.16 9.91
C GLY A 221 13.80 18.44 9.51
N ASP A 222 13.22 19.46 10.15
CA ASP A 222 11.89 20.11 9.97
C ASP A 222 10.87 19.48 8.99
#